data_AF-A0A523RLT5-F1
#
_entry.id   AF-A0A523RLT5-F1
#
_cell.length_a   1.000
_cell.length_b   1.000
_cell.length_c   1.000
_cell.angle_alpha   90.00
_cell.angle_beta   90.00
_cell.angle_gamma   90.00
#
_symmetry.space_group_name_H-M   'P 1'
#
loop_
_entity.id
_entity.type
_entity.pdbx_description
1 polymer ?
#
loop_
_entity_poly.entity_id
_entity_poly.type
_entity_poly.pdbx_seq_one_letter_code
_entity_poly.pdbx_strand_id
1 'polypeptide(L)'
;MNHKKVIIMFILLGCVSSTSIGKIGYFGCTLGYGNSNPSPTTIAKVLTGGIAVVATSYCLYRFCSWLFGQSDEKLLEKANGAYNNAYARYNIMYSTIKNAFPVYSSNSDIIYNFSEPVLYQLAVEKHYEASIGIYLRHLNSTIKNLEYYKRKLAQKVSFLHTTVYTDSSKALLYDHIHALLQKIKTILPSLSLLHDYLRHNKSYFTLFELESSLLYRYNQELNVLNTYSCSHDQSYLKEALHQCVMMHHSHNQSRYPYLTYVDMISKDIDTLYNTIRRLAFNYAERINYAQDLYNRLGAIKGIAVSTNQYHTELIEREKVQLQETELAIQQQQLHAMQQQNYLHAQELLLQQQQQNNRPYRM
;
A
#
# COMPACT_ATOMS: atom_id res chain seq x y z
N MET A 1 -4.83 -11.15 -33.42
CA MET A 1 -4.85 -12.61 -33.13
C MET A 1 -4.79 -13.32 -34.48
N ASN A 2 -3.85 -14.23 -34.72
CA ASN A 2 -3.67 -14.81 -36.06
C ASN A 2 -4.90 -15.66 -36.45
N HIS A 3 -5.66 -15.29 -37.48
CA HIS A 3 -6.89 -15.99 -37.90
C HIS A 3 -6.66 -17.49 -38.16
N LYS A 4 -5.46 -17.87 -38.60
CA LYS A 4 -5.04 -19.27 -38.78
C LYS A 4 -5.04 -20.09 -37.47
N LYS A 5 -4.75 -19.46 -36.32
CA LYS A 5 -4.74 -20.15 -35.00
C LYS A 5 -6.16 -20.44 -34.49
N VAL A 6 -7.13 -19.57 -34.79
CA VAL A 6 -8.54 -19.74 -34.40
C VAL A 6 -9.17 -20.92 -35.15
N ILE A 7 -8.90 -21.04 -36.45
CA ILE A 7 -9.43 -22.12 -37.29
C ILE A 7 -8.91 -23.49 -36.84
N ILE A 8 -7.63 -23.62 -36.52
CA ILE A 8 -7.03 -24.87 -36.00
C ILE A 8 -7.63 -25.26 -34.64
N MET A 9 -7.96 -24.28 -33.79
CA MET A 9 -8.61 -24.52 -32.49
C MET A 9 -10.03 -25.10 -32.66
N PHE A 10 -10.82 -24.59 -33.61
CA PHE A 10 -12.16 -25.11 -33.90
C PHE A 10 -12.13 -26.52 -34.50
N ILE A 11 -11.16 -26.82 -35.37
CA ILE A 11 -10.98 -28.17 -35.93
C ILE A 11 -10.61 -29.18 -34.83
N LEU A 12 -9.70 -28.82 -33.93
CA LEU A 12 -9.27 -29.73 -32.85
C LEU A 12 -10.33 -29.90 -31.74
N LEU A 13 -11.08 -28.85 -31.38
CA LEU A 13 -12.23 -28.98 -30.46
C LEU A 13 -13.36 -29.83 -31.05
N GLY A 14 -13.56 -29.78 -32.38
CA GLY A 14 -14.49 -30.68 -33.08
C GLY A 14 -14.02 -32.14 -33.14
N CYS A 15 -12.70 -32.39 -33.18
CA CYS A 15 -12.15 -33.75 -33.15
C CYS A 15 -12.13 -34.37 -31.73
N VAL A 16 -12.01 -33.58 -30.67
CA VAL A 16 -12.02 -34.08 -29.28
C VAL A 16 -13.44 -34.38 -28.79
N SER A 17 -14.46 -33.63 -29.26
CA SER A 17 -15.86 -33.90 -28.92
C SER A 17 -16.42 -35.18 -29.56
N SER A 18 -15.81 -35.65 -30.65
CA SER A 18 -16.26 -36.83 -31.40
C SER A 18 -15.62 -38.16 -30.97
N THR A 19 -14.54 -38.15 -30.17
CA THR A 19 -13.81 -39.40 -29.83
C THR A 19 -13.83 -39.84 -28.36
N SER A 20 -14.21 -39.01 -27.37
CA SER A 20 -13.98 -39.43 -25.96
C SER A 20 -15.05 -39.08 -24.91
N ILE A 21 -16.16 -38.42 -25.24
CA ILE A 21 -17.18 -38.08 -24.21
C ILE A 21 -18.14 -39.25 -23.93
N GLY A 22 -18.26 -40.23 -24.83
CA GLY A 22 -19.18 -41.36 -24.68
C GLY A 22 -18.73 -42.51 -23.76
N LYS A 23 -17.52 -42.49 -23.19
CA LYS A 23 -16.97 -43.64 -22.42
C LYS A 23 -16.29 -43.32 -21.09
N ILE A 24 -16.34 -42.08 -20.61
CA ILE A 24 -15.75 -41.70 -19.31
C ILE A 24 -16.74 -41.92 -18.13
N GLY A 25 -18.01 -42.21 -18.41
CA GLY A 25 -19.05 -42.44 -17.39
C GLY A 25 -19.00 -43.80 -16.66
N TYR A 26 -18.03 -44.67 -16.93
CA TYR A 26 -17.95 -46.02 -16.34
C TYR A 26 -16.55 -46.32 -15.75
N PHE A 27 -16.00 -45.41 -14.97
CA PHE A 27 -14.85 -45.70 -14.09
C PHE A 27 -15.08 -45.09 -12.71
N GLY A 28 -16.28 -45.33 -12.16
CA GLY A 28 -16.60 -45.07 -10.76
C GLY A 28 -16.95 -46.39 -10.07
N CYS A 29 -16.14 -46.76 -9.07
CA CYS A 29 -16.45 -47.68 -7.99
C CYS A 29 -16.85 -49.13 -8.32
N THR A 30 -15.84 -50.01 -8.45
CA THR A 30 -15.90 -51.35 -7.83
C THR A 30 -14.49 -51.76 -7.38
N LEU A 31 -14.02 -51.22 -6.24
CA LEU A 31 -13.02 -51.90 -5.41
C LEU A 31 -13.75 -52.96 -4.58
N GLY A 32 -14.12 -54.05 -5.24
CA GLY A 32 -14.54 -55.28 -4.58
C GLY A 32 -13.30 -56.12 -4.30
N TYR A 33 -12.97 -56.30 -3.02
CA TYR A 33 -11.97 -57.28 -2.56
C TYR A 33 -12.43 -58.69 -2.97
N GLY A 34 -11.90 -59.17 -4.10
CA GLY A 34 -12.07 -60.53 -4.59
C GLY A 34 -10.71 -61.09 -4.99
N ASN A 35 -10.29 -62.13 -4.28
CA ASN A 35 -8.96 -62.75 -4.35
C ASN A 35 -8.80 -63.56 -5.66
N SER A 36 -8.67 -62.87 -6.80
CA SER A 36 -8.33 -63.48 -8.09
C SER A 36 -7.26 -62.64 -8.78
N ASN A 37 -6.10 -63.24 -9.05
CA ASN A 37 -5.01 -62.61 -9.80
C ASN A 37 -5.56 -61.95 -11.08
N PRO A 38 -5.46 -60.63 -11.24
CA PRO A 38 -6.02 -59.96 -12.40
C PRO A 38 -5.33 -60.48 -13.67
N SER A 39 -6.13 -60.88 -14.65
CA SER A 39 -5.59 -61.41 -15.90
C SER A 39 -4.63 -60.39 -16.55
N PRO A 40 -3.55 -60.84 -17.23
CA PRO A 40 -2.57 -59.95 -17.86
C PRO A 40 -3.19 -58.90 -18.78
N THR A 41 -4.35 -59.21 -19.38
CA THR A 41 -5.09 -58.31 -20.28
C THR A 41 -5.76 -57.14 -19.54
N THR A 42 -6.16 -57.32 -18.28
CA THR A 42 -6.79 -56.27 -17.46
C THR A 42 -5.74 -55.27 -16.97
N ILE A 43 -4.58 -55.76 -16.55
CA ILE A 43 -3.42 -54.94 -16.16
C ILE A 43 -2.92 -54.12 -17.37
N ALA A 44 -2.81 -54.75 -18.54
CA ALA A 44 -2.37 -54.08 -19.77
C ALA A 44 -3.34 -52.96 -20.20
N LYS A 45 -4.65 -53.13 -20.04
CA LYS A 45 -5.67 -52.10 -20.35
C LYS A 45 -5.63 -50.91 -19.39
N VAL A 46 -5.38 -51.13 -18.11
CA VAL A 46 -5.23 -50.03 -17.12
C VAL A 46 -3.93 -49.26 -17.34
N LEU A 47 -2.82 -49.95 -17.64
CA LEU A 47 -1.54 -49.32 -17.98
C LEU A 47 -1.60 -48.54 -19.30
N THR A 48 -2.17 -49.11 -20.36
CA THR A 48 -2.33 -48.41 -21.65
C THR A 48 -3.32 -47.25 -21.55
N GLY A 49 -4.39 -47.37 -20.75
CA GLY A 49 -5.32 -46.28 -20.45
C GLY A 49 -4.66 -45.14 -19.67
N GLY A 50 -3.86 -45.46 -18.64
CA GLY A 50 -3.11 -44.46 -17.85
C GLY A 50 -2.07 -43.71 -18.69
N ILE A 51 -1.31 -44.42 -19.54
CA ILE A 51 -0.34 -43.81 -20.45
C ILE A 51 -1.02 -42.91 -21.48
N ALA A 52 -2.19 -43.31 -22.00
CA ALA A 52 -2.96 -42.51 -22.96
C ALA A 52 -3.49 -41.21 -22.35
N VAL A 53 -3.95 -41.23 -21.09
CA VAL A 53 -4.42 -40.02 -20.38
C VAL A 53 -3.26 -39.06 -20.10
N VAL A 54 -2.10 -39.56 -19.68
CA VAL A 54 -0.91 -38.72 -19.47
C VAL A 54 -0.41 -38.11 -20.78
N ALA A 55 -0.38 -38.90 -21.86
CA ALA A 55 0.03 -38.43 -23.19
C ALA A 55 -0.94 -37.37 -23.76
N THR A 56 -2.25 -37.59 -23.64
CA THR A 56 -3.26 -36.61 -24.09
C THR A 56 -3.23 -35.34 -23.24
N SER A 57 -3.03 -35.44 -21.93
CA SER A 57 -2.85 -34.29 -21.03
C SER A 57 -1.60 -33.48 -21.38
N TYR A 58 -0.48 -34.15 -21.68
CA TYR A 58 0.76 -33.50 -22.13
C TYR A 58 0.59 -32.84 -23.52
N CYS A 59 -0.10 -33.49 -24.45
CA CYS A 59 -0.42 -32.93 -25.76
C CYS A 59 -1.34 -31.72 -25.66
N LEU A 60 -2.36 -31.75 -24.79
CA LEU A 60 -3.25 -30.61 -24.53
C LEU A 60 -2.47 -29.44 -23.92
N TYR A 61 -1.60 -29.71 -22.94
CA TYR A 61 -0.71 -28.71 -22.35
C TYR A 61 0.22 -28.08 -23.38
N ARG A 62 0.90 -28.90 -24.21
CA ARG A 62 1.75 -28.44 -25.32
C ARG A 62 0.96 -27.60 -26.32
N PHE A 63 -0.25 -28.03 -26.68
CA PHE A 63 -1.10 -27.34 -27.64
C PHE A 63 -1.62 -26.00 -27.10
N CYS A 64 -2.09 -25.95 -25.85
CA CYS A 64 -2.43 -24.71 -25.16
C CYS A 64 -1.20 -23.79 -25.05
N SER A 65 -0.02 -24.32 -24.72
CA SER A 65 1.21 -23.53 -24.66
C SER A 65 1.62 -22.95 -26.03
N TRP A 66 1.29 -23.63 -27.12
CA TRP A 66 1.55 -23.18 -28.50
C TRP A 66 0.52 -22.15 -29.00
N LEU A 67 -0.76 -22.33 -28.61
CA LEU A 67 -1.85 -21.40 -28.92
C LEU A 67 -1.70 -20.09 -28.15
N PHE A 68 -1.40 -20.16 -26.85
CA PHE A 68 -1.29 -19.02 -25.93
C PHE A 68 0.14 -18.53 -25.71
N GLY A 69 1.14 -19.17 -26.33
CA GLY A 69 2.53 -18.72 -26.29
C GLY A 69 2.66 -17.33 -26.91
N GLN A 70 3.21 -16.37 -26.14
CA GLN A 70 3.62 -15.07 -26.69
C GLN A 70 4.65 -15.31 -27.81
N SER A 71 4.57 -14.54 -28.90
CA SER A 71 5.62 -14.53 -29.92
C SER A 71 6.95 -14.09 -29.31
N ASP A 72 8.05 -14.62 -29.83
CA ASP A 72 9.40 -14.30 -29.31
C ASP A 72 9.70 -12.80 -29.36
N GLU A 73 9.24 -12.11 -30.41
CA GLU A 73 9.31 -10.65 -30.55
C GLU A 73 8.56 -9.94 -29.43
N LYS A 74 7.33 -10.37 -29.10
CA LYS A 74 6.52 -9.76 -28.03
C LYS A 74 7.12 -10.01 -26.65
N LEU A 75 7.73 -11.18 -26.44
CA LEU A 75 8.48 -11.47 -25.21
C LEU A 75 9.68 -10.53 -25.09
N LEU A 76 10.44 -10.35 -26.18
CA LEU A 76 11.62 -9.51 -26.23
C LEU A 76 11.28 -8.03 -26.04
N GLU A 77 10.24 -7.53 -26.72
CA GLU A 77 9.73 -6.17 -26.58
C GLU A 77 9.29 -5.89 -25.13
N LYS A 78 8.50 -6.80 -24.53
CA LYS A 78 8.06 -6.64 -23.14
C LYS A 78 9.20 -6.70 -22.13
N ALA A 79 10.14 -7.63 -22.31
CA ALA A 79 11.30 -7.74 -21.43
C ALA A 79 12.23 -6.53 -21.55
N ASN A 80 12.44 -6.03 -22.77
CA ASN A 80 13.23 -4.83 -23.03
C ASN A 80 12.56 -3.58 -22.45
N GLY A 81 11.25 -3.43 -22.65
CA GLY A 81 10.47 -2.36 -22.03
C GLY A 81 10.52 -2.41 -20.51
N ALA A 82 10.38 -3.59 -19.90
CA ALA A 82 10.51 -3.75 -18.45
C ALA A 82 11.91 -3.38 -17.94
N TYR A 83 12.96 -3.79 -18.65
CA TYR A 83 14.35 -3.44 -18.33
C TYR A 83 14.58 -1.92 -18.44
N ASN A 84 14.21 -1.30 -19.56
CA ASN A 84 14.42 0.12 -19.79
C ASN A 84 13.66 0.98 -18.78
N ASN A 85 12.42 0.60 -18.43
CA ASN A 85 11.64 1.29 -17.40
C ASN A 85 12.30 1.17 -16.03
N ALA A 86 12.80 -0.02 -15.67
CA ALA A 86 13.51 -0.23 -14.41
C ALA A 86 14.82 0.56 -14.36
N TYR A 87 15.59 0.56 -15.44
CA TYR A 87 16.84 1.29 -15.54
C TYR A 87 16.58 2.80 -15.45
N ALA A 88 15.69 3.36 -16.28
CA ALA A 88 15.39 4.79 -16.27
C ALA A 88 14.92 5.28 -14.89
N ARG A 89 14.13 4.48 -14.18
CA ARG A 89 13.57 4.87 -12.88
C ARG A 89 14.54 4.70 -11.71
N TYR A 90 15.33 3.64 -11.69
CA TYR A 90 16.11 3.26 -10.49
C TYR A 90 17.62 3.43 -10.66
N ASN A 91 18.12 3.78 -11.85
CA ASN A 91 19.56 3.85 -12.11
C ASN A 91 20.30 4.84 -11.21
N ILE A 92 19.73 6.02 -11.01
CA ILE A 92 20.32 7.05 -10.13
C ILE A 92 20.41 6.51 -8.70
N MET A 93 19.31 5.98 -8.17
CA MET A 93 19.20 5.46 -6.80
C MET A 93 20.22 4.36 -6.47
N TYR A 94 20.28 3.30 -7.26
CA TYR A 94 21.23 2.21 -6.96
C TYR A 94 22.67 2.63 -7.23
N SER A 95 22.92 3.55 -8.16
CA SER A 95 24.28 4.08 -8.42
C SER A 95 24.78 4.91 -7.24
N THR A 96 23.89 5.68 -6.60
CA THR A 96 24.21 6.41 -5.36
C THR A 96 24.68 5.45 -4.25
N ILE A 97 23.97 4.34 -4.04
CA ILE A 97 24.39 3.31 -3.06
C ILE A 97 25.74 2.71 -3.46
N LYS A 98 25.90 2.30 -4.72
CA LYS A 98 27.12 1.64 -5.19
C LYS A 98 28.36 2.55 -5.07
N ASN A 99 28.21 3.84 -5.35
CA ASN A 99 29.28 4.81 -5.28
C ASN A 99 29.65 5.17 -3.82
N ALA A 100 28.67 5.15 -2.91
CA ALA A 100 28.92 5.40 -1.50
C ALA A 100 29.60 4.22 -0.79
N PHE A 101 29.46 3.00 -1.34
CA PHE A 101 29.93 1.77 -0.69
C PHE A 101 30.83 0.92 -1.61
N PRO A 102 31.95 1.46 -2.16
CA PRO A 102 32.76 0.74 -3.15
C PRO A 102 33.63 -0.39 -2.58
N VAL A 103 33.92 -0.35 -1.27
CA VAL A 103 34.86 -1.28 -0.60
C VAL A 103 34.16 -2.53 -0.05
N TYR A 104 32.84 -2.52 0.07
CA TYR A 104 32.10 -3.61 0.69
C TYR A 104 32.05 -4.84 -0.23
N SER A 105 32.49 -5.98 0.32
CA SER A 105 32.52 -7.27 -0.39
C SER A 105 31.14 -7.94 -0.44
N SER A 106 30.21 -7.54 0.44
CA SER A 106 28.88 -8.13 0.53
C SER A 106 27.76 -7.09 0.61
N ASN A 107 26.61 -7.43 0.01
CA ASN A 107 25.39 -6.62 0.08
C ASN A 107 24.85 -6.47 1.51
N SER A 108 25.07 -7.47 2.38
CA SER A 108 24.65 -7.41 3.77
C SER A 108 25.36 -6.29 4.51
N ASP A 109 26.67 -6.14 4.32
CA ASP A 109 27.43 -5.12 5.03
C ASP A 109 26.98 -3.71 4.65
N ILE A 110 26.60 -3.50 3.39
CA ILE A 110 26.03 -2.24 2.90
C ILE A 110 24.70 -1.94 3.60
N ILE A 111 23.84 -2.94 3.77
CA ILE A 111 22.51 -2.77 4.39
C ILE A 111 22.62 -2.33 5.86
N TYR A 112 23.56 -2.91 6.62
CA TYR A 112 23.73 -2.61 8.04
C TYR A 112 24.64 -1.40 8.32
N ASN A 113 25.61 -1.11 7.45
CA ASN A 113 26.50 0.05 7.57
C ASN A 113 25.96 1.20 6.70
N PHE A 114 24.88 1.82 7.15
CA PHE A 114 24.27 2.95 6.45
C PHE A 114 25.05 4.26 6.66
N SER A 115 24.84 5.20 5.74
CA SER A 115 25.35 6.57 5.82
C SER A 115 24.19 7.55 5.72
N GLU A 116 24.03 8.44 6.68
CA GLU A 116 22.94 9.43 6.70
C GLU A 116 22.95 10.37 5.48
N PRO A 117 24.10 10.89 5.01
CA PRO A 117 24.16 11.64 3.75
C PRO A 117 23.60 10.87 2.55
N VAL A 118 23.87 9.57 2.46
CA VAL A 118 23.34 8.71 1.41
C VAL A 118 21.83 8.55 1.57
N LEU A 119 21.36 8.28 2.79
CA LEU A 119 19.93 8.16 3.09
C LEU A 119 19.18 9.46 2.78
N TYR A 120 19.75 10.62 3.09
CA TYR A 120 19.21 11.93 2.77
C TYR A 120 19.10 12.13 1.25
N GLN A 121 20.17 11.84 0.50
CA GLN A 121 20.14 11.96 -0.96
C GLN A 121 19.09 11.05 -1.58
N LEU A 122 18.99 9.80 -1.13
CA LEU A 122 17.95 8.87 -1.56
C LEU A 122 16.55 9.36 -1.18
N ALA A 123 16.39 9.96 0.00
CA ALA A 123 15.11 10.48 0.45
C ALA A 123 14.64 11.65 -0.41
N VAL A 124 15.54 12.58 -0.75
CA VAL A 124 15.27 13.71 -1.65
C VAL A 124 14.89 13.23 -3.05
N GLU A 125 15.68 12.34 -3.64
CA GLU A 125 15.42 11.79 -4.98
C GLU A 125 14.06 11.07 -5.03
N LYS A 126 13.69 10.37 -3.94
CA LYS A 126 12.44 9.61 -3.85
C LYS A 126 11.23 10.49 -3.53
N HIS A 127 11.43 11.63 -2.88
CA HIS A 127 10.39 12.36 -2.14
C HIS A 127 9.16 12.66 -2.99
N TYR A 128 9.37 13.06 -4.25
CA TYR A 128 8.31 13.46 -5.17
C TYR A 128 7.59 12.31 -5.88
N GLU A 129 8.04 11.06 -5.73
CA GLU A 129 7.43 9.93 -6.44
C GLU A 129 6.21 9.35 -5.71
N ALA A 130 6.37 8.93 -4.46
CA ALA A 130 5.36 8.23 -3.67
C ALA A 130 5.83 8.09 -2.22
N SER A 131 4.97 7.73 -1.26
CA SER A 131 5.42 7.35 0.10
C SER A 131 6.35 6.13 0.08
N ILE A 132 7.27 6.00 1.05
CA ILE A 132 8.26 4.90 1.06
C ILE A 132 7.61 3.52 0.98
N GLY A 133 6.44 3.33 1.60
CA GLY A 133 5.69 2.08 1.54
C GLY A 133 5.14 1.76 0.15
N ILE A 134 4.69 2.77 -0.60
CA ILE A 134 4.24 2.61 -1.99
C ILE A 134 5.45 2.35 -2.91
N TYR A 135 6.51 3.13 -2.72
CA TYR A 135 7.75 3.01 -3.49
C TYR A 135 8.37 1.61 -3.40
N LEU A 136 8.51 1.07 -2.19
CA LEU A 136 9.02 -0.30 -1.96
C LEU A 136 8.16 -1.36 -2.65
N ARG A 137 6.83 -1.20 -2.66
CA ARG A 137 5.93 -2.13 -3.37
C ARG A 137 6.14 -2.09 -4.89
N HIS A 138 6.29 -0.90 -5.48
CA HIS A 138 6.58 -0.75 -6.90
C HIS A 138 7.95 -1.32 -7.29
N LEU A 139 8.97 -1.08 -6.46
CA LEU A 139 10.30 -1.64 -6.68
C LEU A 139 10.28 -3.18 -6.61
N ASN A 140 9.64 -3.77 -5.59
CA ASN A 140 9.51 -5.22 -5.47
C ASN A 140 8.72 -5.83 -6.65
N SER A 141 7.65 -5.16 -7.09
CA SER A 141 6.90 -5.57 -8.29
C SER A 141 7.79 -5.57 -9.54
N THR A 142 8.61 -4.54 -9.69
CA THR A 142 9.58 -4.42 -10.80
C THR A 142 10.61 -5.55 -10.76
N ILE A 143 11.18 -5.85 -9.58
CA ILE A 143 12.12 -6.96 -9.37
C ILE A 143 11.48 -8.29 -9.78
N LYS A 144 10.28 -8.60 -9.26
CA LYS A 144 9.54 -9.84 -9.61
C LYS A 144 9.24 -9.95 -11.10
N ASN A 145 8.88 -8.84 -11.74
CA ASN A 145 8.62 -8.80 -13.18
C ASN A 145 9.90 -9.07 -13.99
N LEU A 146 11.03 -8.48 -13.61
CA LEU A 146 12.33 -8.75 -14.23
C LEU A 146 12.82 -10.18 -13.99
N GLU A 147 12.59 -10.75 -12.80
CA GLU A 147 12.89 -12.16 -12.52
C GLU A 147 12.06 -13.10 -13.40
N TYR A 148 10.77 -12.79 -13.59
CA TYR A 148 9.91 -13.53 -14.50
C TYR A 148 10.49 -13.53 -15.92
N TYR A 149 10.85 -12.35 -16.46
CA TYR A 149 11.47 -12.27 -17.79
C TYR A 149 12.84 -12.94 -17.86
N LYS A 150 13.69 -12.81 -16.83
CA LYS A 150 14.98 -13.53 -16.74
C LYS A 150 14.78 -15.04 -16.91
N ARG A 151 13.80 -15.63 -16.19
CA ARG A 151 13.50 -17.08 -16.29
C ARG A 151 13.00 -17.45 -17.70
N LYS A 152 12.09 -16.66 -18.28
CA LYS A 152 11.55 -16.91 -19.63
C LYS A 152 12.62 -16.78 -20.72
N LEU A 153 13.45 -15.75 -20.67
CA LEU A 153 14.55 -15.56 -21.62
C LEU A 153 15.59 -16.68 -21.46
N ALA A 154 15.97 -17.07 -20.23
CA ALA A 154 16.91 -18.18 -20.01
C ALA A 154 16.40 -19.52 -20.59
N GLN A 155 15.11 -19.84 -20.40
CA GLN A 155 14.50 -21.01 -21.04
C GLN A 155 14.58 -20.93 -22.57
N LYS A 156 14.36 -19.74 -23.14
CA LYS A 156 14.42 -19.54 -24.58
C LYS A 156 15.84 -19.62 -25.14
N VAL A 157 16.84 -19.08 -24.44
CA VAL A 157 18.26 -19.22 -24.77
C VAL A 157 18.64 -20.70 -24.83
N SER A 158 18.26 -21.48 -23.82
CA SER A 158 18.51 -22.93 -23.78
C SER A 158 17.90 -23.66 -24.98
N PHE A 159 16.66 -23.32 -25.35
CA PHE A 159 16.00 -23.92 -26.51
C PHE A 159 16.71 -23.54 -27.81
N LEU A 160 16.99 -22.25 -28.01
CA LEU A 160 17.63 -21.76 -29.22
C LEU A 160 19.06 -22.28 -29.40
N HIS A 161 19.84 -22.41 -28.31
CA HIS A 161 21.22 -22.89 -28.33
C HIS A 161 21.39 -24.21 -29.09
N THR A 162 20.42 -25.12 -29.00
CA THR A 162 20.44 -26.41 -29.72
C THR A 162 20.25 -26.29 -31.23
N THR A 163 19.79 -25.13 -31.73
CA THR A 163 19.40 -24.90 -33.13
C THR A 163 20.19 -23.76 -33.81
N VAL A 164 21.03 -23.06 -33.07
CA VAL A 164 21.80 -21.88 -33.54
C VAL A 164 22.72 -22.21 -34.72
N TYR A 165 23.34 -23.39 -34.73
CA TYR A 165 24.27 -23.79 -35.79
C TYR A 165 23.62 -24.09 -37.15
N THR A 166 22.29 -24.19 -37.19
CA THR A 166 21.55 -24.61 -38.38
C THR A 166 20.77 -23.49 -39.08
N ASP A 167 20.62 -22.33 -38.44
CA ASP A 167 19.71 -21.28 -38.91
C ASP A 167 20.22 -19.89 -38.48
N SER A 168 20.66 -19.09 -39.45
CA SER A 168 21.23 -17.75 -39.23
C SER A 168 20.23 -16.77 -38.61
N SER A 169 18.94 -16.91 -38.90
CA SER A 169 17.89 -16.07 -38.31
C SER A 169 17.71 -16.36 -36.81
N LYS A 170 17.86 -17.63 -36.42
CA LYS A 170 17.82 -18.05 -35.01
C LYS A 170 19.07 -17.66 -34.26
N ALA A 171 20.23 -17.59 -34.93
CA ALA A 171 21.46 -17.07 -34.35
C ALA A 171 21.32 -15.60 -33.93
N LEU A 172 20.78 -14.74 -34.81
CA LEU A 172 20.54 -13.32 -34.48
C LEU A 172 19.54 -13.14 -33.32
N LEU A 173 18.45 -13.92 -33.32
CA LEU A 173 17.47 -13.90 -32.23
C LEU A 173 18.08 -14.38 -30.91
N TYR A 174 18.92 -15.42 -30.97
CA TYR A 174 19.66 -15.92 -29.82
C TYR A 174 20.55 -14.84 -29.22
N ASP A 175 21.34 -14.14 -30.04
CA ASP A 175 22.25 -13.09 -29.58
C ASP A 175 21.50 -11.94 -28.91
N HIS A 176 20.38 -11.49 -29.50
CA HIS A 176 19.55 -10.45 -28.92
C HIS A 176 18.94 -10.86 -27.57
N ILE A 177 18.37 -12.06 -27.48
CA ILE A 177 17.79 -12.59 -26.24
C ILE A 177 18.88 -12.76 -25.18
N HIS A 178 20.05 -13.28 -25.57
CA HIS A 178 21.18 -13.49 -24.67
C HIS A 178 21.71 -12.16 -24.14
N ALA A 179 21.88 -11.15 -24.99
CA ALA A 179 22.31 -9.81 -24.58
C ALA A 179 21.34 -9.18 -23.57
N LEU A 180 20.03 -9.23 -23.84
CA LEU A 180 19.02 -8.72 -22.92
C LEU A 180 19.00 -9.51 -21.60
N LEU A 181 19.16 -10.83 -21.64
CA LEU A 181 19.25 -11.67 -20.45
C LEU A 181 20.45 -11.25 -19.58
N GLN A 182 21.61 -10.97 -20.17
CA GLN A 182 22.77 -10.49 -19.43
C GLN A 182 22.52 -9.12 -18.79
N LYS A 183 21.91 -8.17 -19.52
CA LYS A 183 21.51 -6.87 -18.95
C LYS A 183 20.61 -7.03 -17.72
N ILE A 184 19.59 -7.89 -17.80
CA ILE A 184 18.67 -8.16 -16.69
C ILE A 184 19.41 -8.84 -15.53
N LYS A 185 20.31 -9.79 -15.80
CA LYS A 185 21.14 -10.44 -14.75
C LYS A 185 22.04 -9.45 -14.02
N THR A 186 22.57 -8.45 -14.72
CA THR A 186 23.43 -7.42 -14.13
C THR A 186 22.68 -6.44 -13.24
N ILE A 187 21.48 -5.99 -13.64
CA ILE A 187 20.73 -4.97 -12.89
C ILE A 187 19.98 -5.53 -11.67
N LEU A 188 19.51 -6.78 -11.75
CA LEU A 188 18.67 -7.40 -10.70
C LEU A 188 19.29 -7.36 -9.29
N PRO A 189 20.58 -7.73 -9.09
CA PRO A 189 21.22 -7.63 -7.79
C PRO A 189 21.22 -6.20 -7.23
N SER A 190 21.46 -5.19 -8.08
CA SER A 190 21.46 -3.78 -7.68
C SER A 190 20.07 -3.31 -7.24
N LEU A 191 19.02 -3.72 -7.96
CA LEU A 191 17.64 -3.40 -7.56
C LEU A 191 17.24 -4.10 -6.25
N SER A 192 17.70 -5.34 -6.05
CA SER A 192 17.45 -6.10 -4.82
C SER A 192 18.16 -5.45 -3.64
N LEU A 193 19.43 -5.06 -3.81
CA LEU A 193 20.19 -4.29 -2.81
C LEU A 193 19.47 -2.97 -2.48
N LEU A 194 19.06 -2.20 -3.49
CA LEU A 194 18.31 -0.96 -3.28
C LEU A 194 17.02 -1.22 -2.47
N HIS A 195 16.24 -2.24 -2.84
CA HIS A 195 15.02 -2.58 -2.13
C HIS A 195 15.28 -2.90 -0.67
N ASP A 196 16.28 -3.76 -0.40
CA ASP A 196 16.57 -4.22 0.96
C ASP A 196 17.19 -3.09 1.81
N TYR A 197 18.05 -2.26 1.23
CA TYR A 197 18.62 -1.08 1.88
C TYR A 197 17.53 -0.06 2.28
N LEU A 198 16.63 0.28 1.35
CA LEU A 198 15.49 1.18 1.62
C LEU A 198 14.51 0.59 2.63
N ARG A 199 14.26 -0.72 2.55
CA ARG A 199 13.37 -1.43 3.49
C ARG A 199 13.96 -1.46 4.89
N HIS A 200 15.27 -1.70 5.01
CA HIS A 200 15.97 -1.69 6.28
C HIS A 200 15.88 -0.31 6.94
N ASN A 201 16.09 0.75 6.17
CA ASN A 201 16.07 2.13 6.66
C ASN A 201 14.68 2.81 6.54
N LYS A 202 13.59 2.04 6.47
CA LYS A 202 12.25 2.58 6.18
C LYS A 202 11.82 3.70 7.15
N SER A 203 12.14 3.57 8.43
CA SER A 203 11.77 4.56 9.44
C SER A 203 12.41 5.93 9.19
N TYR A 204 13.62 5.97 8.63
CA TYR A 204 14.29 7.22 8.22
C TYR A 204 13.45 7.96 7.17
N PHE A 205 13.04 7.26 6.11
CA PHE A 205 12.25 7.86 5.03
C PHE A 205 10.86 8.29 5.50
N THR A 206 10.24 7.53 6.40
CA THR A 206 8.95 7.92 7.00
C THR A 206 9.06 9.20 7.81
N LEU A 207 10.10 9.33 8.63
CA LEU A 207 10.38 10.56 9.37
C LEU A 207 10.65 11.73 8.40
N PHE A 208 11.46 11.50 7.36
CA PHE A 208 11.75 12.51 6.35
C PHE A 208 10.49 13.03 5.65
N GLU A 209 9.61 12.13 5.22
CA GLU A 209 8.33 12.47 4.58
C GLU A 209 7.42 13.29 5.50
N LEU A 210 7.33 12.90 6.78
CA LEU A 210 6.53 13.62 7.76
C LEU A 210 7.06 15.03 7.98
N GLU A 211 8.36 15.18 8.21
CA GLU A 211 8.97 16.49 8.42
C GLU A 211 8.78 17.40 7.21
N SER A 212 8.98 16.90 6.00
CA SER A 212 8.74 17.68 4.78
C SER A 212 7.27 18.12 4.68
N SER A 213 6.31 17.26 5.02
CA SER A 213 4.89 17.62 5.05
C SER A 213 4.59 18.70 6.09
N LEU A 214 5.21 18.63 7.27
CA LEU A 214 5.04 19.62 8.34
C LEU A 214 5.70 20.95 7.98
N LEU A 215 6.91 20.93 7.41
CA LEU A 215 7.59 22.13 6.92
C LEU A 215 6.76 22.85 5.86
N TYR A 216 6.16 22.10 4.93
CA TYR A 216 5.27 22.67 3.93
C TYR A 216 4.01 23.27 4.57
N ARG A 217 3.36 22.53 5.48
CA ARG A 217 2.12 22.95 6.14
C ARG A 217 2.28 24.21 6.98
N TYR A 218 3.37 24.29 7.75
CA TYR A 218 3.64 25.37 8.71
C TYR A 218 4.70 26.36 8.20
N ASN A 219 4.95 26.40 6.88
CA ASN A 219 6.04 27.21 6.31
C ASN A 219 5.91 28.69 6.70
N GLN A 220 4.70 29.23 6.69
CA GLN A 220 4.46 30.64 7.02
C GLN A 220 4.75 30.94 8.49
N GLU A 221 4.26 30.10 9.41
CA GLU A 221 4.48 30.27 10.85
C GLU A 221 5.95 30.07 11.22
N LEU A 222 6.62 29.12 10.57
CA LEU A 222 8.05 28.90 10.75
C LEU A 222 8.87 30.11 10.26
N ASN A 223 8.44 30.77 9.18
CA ASN A 223 9.08 32.00 8.69
C ASN A 223 8.81 33.19 9.61
N VAL A 224 7.58 33.33 10.11
CA VAL A 224 7.20 34.35 11.11
C VAL A 224 8.03 34.16 12.38
N LEU A 225 8.12 32.93 12.89
CA LEU A 225 8.93 32.60 14.05
C LEU A 225 10.40 32.98 13.79
N ASN A 226 11.00 32.55 12.67
CA ASN A 226 12.40 32.86 12.35
C ASN A 226 12.67 34.37 12.19
N THR A 227 11.70 35.13 11.69
CA THR A 227 11.85 36.57 11.41
C THR A 227 11.74 37.39 12.69
N TYR A 228 10.81 37.04 13.58
CA TYR A 228 10.44 37.90 14.71
C TYR A 228 10.85 37.35 16.08
N SER A 229 11.29 36.09 16.21
CA SER A 229 11.69 35.50 17.51
C SER A 229 12.85 36.21 18.19
N CYS A 230 13.76 36.83 17.45
CA CYS A 230 14.87 37.62 17.99
C CYS A 230 14.55 39.10 18.18
N SER A 231 13.38 39.56 17.72
CA SER A 231 12.95 40.94 17.89
C SER A 231 12.34 41.16 19.28
N HIS A 232 12.60 42.32 19.90
CA HIS A 232 12.02 42.64 21.21
C HIS A 232 10.51 42.89 21.15
N ASP A 233 9.91 42.88 19.97
CA ASP A 233 8.50 43.18 19.77
C ASP A 233 7.64 41.91 19.61
N GLN A 234 7.29 41.36 20.76
CA GLN A 234 6.40 40.20 20.88
C GLN A 234 4.99 40.47 20.31
N SER A 235 4.58 41.72 20.16
CA SER A 235 3.25 42.06 19.65
C SER A 235 3.13 41.78 18.17
N TYR A 236 4.15 42.14 17.37
CA TYR A 236 4.18 41.82 15.94
C TYR A 236 4.23 40.32 15.68
N LEU A 237 4.99 39.56 16.49
CA LEU A 237 5.04 38.10 16.37
C LEU A 237 3.65 37.47 16.58
N LYS A 238 2.92 37.92 17.61
CA LYS A 238 1.56 37.45 17.90
C LYS A 238 0.58 37.81 16.80
N GLU A 239 0.66 39.04 16.27
CA GLU A 239 -0.21 39.48 15.18
C GLU A 239 0.08 38.74 13.87
N ALA A 240 1.35 38.54 13.51
CA ALA A 240 1.72 37.77 12.33
C ALA A 240 1.25 36.32 12.43
N LEU A 241 1.37 35.70 13.61
CA LEU A 241 0.81 34.36 13.86
C LEU A 241 -0.72 34.35 13.83
N HIS A 242 -1.39 35.38 14.32
CA HIS A 242 -2.85 35.52 14.19
C HIS A 242 -3.27 35.42 12.72
N GLN A 243 -2.60 36.16 11.83
CA GLN A 243 -2.88 36.09 10.39
C GLN A 243 -2.69 34.68 9.83
N CYS A 244 -1.66 33.94 10.27
CA CYS A 244 -1.48 32.53 9.89
C CYS A 244 -2.64 31.64 10.35
N VAL A 245 -3.09 31.77 11.60
CA VAL A 245 -4.24 31.01 12.13
C VAL A 245 -5.51 31.32 11.34
N MET A 246 -5.76 32.60 11.02
CA MET A 246 -6.93 33.00 10.22
C MET A 246 -6.86 32.47 8.79
N MET A 247 -5.67 32.43 8.17
CA MET A 247 -5.48 31.81 6.85
C MET A 247 -5.75 30.31 6.87
N HIS A 248 -5.34 29.58 7.90
CA HIS A 248 -5.69 28.16 8.06
C HIS A 248 -7.21 27.97 8.24
N HIS A 249 -7.87 28.88 8.96
CA HIS A 249 -9.29 28.81 9.20
C HIS A 249 -10.13 29.04 7.94
N SER A 250 -9.74 29.97 7.05
CA SER A 250 -10.50 30.25 5.82
C SER A 250 -10.70 29.01 4.93
N HIS A 251 -9.84 28.01 5.08
CA HIS A 251 -9.93 26.73 4.38
C HIS A 251 -10.83 25.69 5.09
N ASN A 252 -10.99 25.79 6.41
CA ASN A 252 -11.65 24.79 7.25
C ASN A 252 -13.03 25.22 7.80
N GLN A 253 -13.43 26.48 7.67
CA GLN A 253 -14.73 27.04 8.09
C GLN A 253 -15.15 26.71 9.55
N SER A 254 -14.17 26.44 10.43
CA SER A 254 -14.46 26.10 11.83
C SER A 254 -14.91 27.30 12.65
N ARG A 255 -16.02 27.17 13.39
CA ARG A 255 -16.52 28.23 14.30
C ARG A 255 -15.47 28.75 15.30
N TYR A 256 -14.48 27.94 15.66
CA TYR A 256 -13.40 28.27 16.59
C TYR A 256 -12.02 28.09 15.94
N PRO A 257 -11.55 29.10 15.17
CA PRO A 257 -10.28 29.08 14.45
C PRO A 257 -9.07 28.65 15.30
N TYR A 258 -8.88 29.30 16.44
CA TYR A 258 -7.72 29.06 17.31
C TYR A 258 -7.77 27.70 17.98
N LEU A 259 -8.93 27.29 18.51
CA LEU A 259 -9.06 25.96 19.12
C LEU A 259 -8.78 24.85 18.11
N THR A 260 -9.26 25.01 16.87
CA THR A 260 -9.05 24.04 15.79
C THR A 260 -7.58 23.98 15.38
N TYR A 261 -6.95 25.15 15.23
CA TYR A 261 -5.53 25.25 14.90
C TYR A 261 -4.65 24.60 15.97
N VAL A 262 -4.91 24.91 17.25
CA VAL A 262 -4.15 24.35 18.39
C VAL A 262 -4.30 22.83 18.49
N ASP A 263 -5.49 22.29 18.23
CA ASP A 263 -5.71 20.84 18.16
C ASP A 263 -4.94 20.20 17.00
N MET A 264 -4.97 20.81 15.82
CA MET A 264 -4.24 20.35 14.63
C MET A 264 -2.72 20.31 14.87
N ILE A 265 -2.12 21.41 15.31
CA ILE A 265 -0.68 21.46 15.56
C ILE A 265 -0.27 20.53 16.71
N SER A 266 -1.13 20.34 17.72
CA SER A 266 -0.87 19.36 18.79
C SER A 266 -0.79 17.94 18.26
N LYS A 267 -1.73 17.52 17.41
CA LYS A 267 -1.72 16.19 16.78
C LYS A 267 -0.49 15.98 15.90
N ASP A 268 -0.07 17.02 15.19
CA ASP A 268 1.13 16.99 14.35
C ASP A 268 2.42 16.86 15.18
N ILE A 269 2.53 17.64 16.27
CA ILE A 269 3.63 17.57 17.24
C ILE A 269 3.72 16.16 17.85
N ASP A 270 2.60 15.60 18.29
CA ASP A 270 2.53 14.25 18.85
C ASP A 270 2.92 13.20 17.80
N THR A 271 2.49 13.37 16.55
CA THR A 271 2.84 12.46 15.45
C THR A 271 4.34 12.51 15.15
N LEU A 272 4.95 13.71 15.13
CA LEU A 272 6.39 13.88 14.94
C LEU A 272 7.17 13.24 16.08
N TYR A 273 6.81 13.53 17.34
CA TYR A 273 7.44 12.95 18.52
C TYR A 273 7.37 11.42 18.52
N ASN A 274 6.20 10.86 18.24
CA ASN A 274 6.01 9.41 18.16
C ASN A 274 6.82 8.79 17.02
N THR A 275 6.98 9.50 15.89
CA THR A 275 7.78 9.02 14.76
C THR A 275 9.27 9.00 15.10
N ILE A 276 9.79 10.04 15.77
CA ILE A 276 11.17 10.08 16.27
C ILE A 276 11.44 8.89 17.21
N ARG A 277 10.52 8.61 18.15
CA ARG A 277 10.67 7.49 19.11
C ARG A 277 10.57 6.09 18.48
N ARG A 278 10.03 5.97 17.27
CA ARG A 278 9.84 4.71 16.55
C ARG A 278 10.90 4.47 15.47
N LEU A 279 11.96 5.28 15.44
CA LEU A 279 13.09 5.04 14.55
C LEU A 279 13.73 3.68 14.86
N ALA A 280 14.03 2.92 13.81
CA ALA A 280 14.66 1.60 13.95
C ALA A 280 16.14 1.70 14.34
N PHE A 281 16.79 2.83 14.02
CA PHE A 281 18.21 3.08 14.26
C PHE A 281 18.43 4.49 14.78
N ASN A 282 19.61 4.72 15.35
CA ASN A 282 20.03 6.03 15.81
C ASN A 282 20.57 6.87 14.64
N TYR A 283 19.68 7.55 13.93
CA TYR A 283 20.02 8.51 12.86
C TYR A 283 20.27 9.89 13.50
N ALA A 284 21.48 10.12 14.00
CA ALA A 284 21.81 11.28 14.83
C ALA A 284 21.49 12.61 14.14
N GLU A 285 21.88 12.80 12.87
CA GLU A 285 21.65 14.06 12.16
C GLU A 285 20.15 14.28 11.94
N ARG A 286 19.43 13.23 11.52
CA ARG A 286 17.99 13.34 11.31
C ARG A 286 17.22 13.56 12.60
N ILE A 287 17.59 12.88 13.68
CA ILE A 287 16.96 13.06 14.99
C ILE A 287 17.12 14.51 15.44
N ASN A 288 18.32 15.09 15.31
CA ASN A 288 18.56 16.48 15.70
C ASN A 288 17.69 17.44 14.87
N TYR A 289 17.60 17.23 13.57
CA TYR A 289 16.76 18.05 12.70
C TYR A 289 15.26 17.93 13.05
N ALA A 290 14.79 16.70 13.29
CA ALA A 290 13.40 16.45 13.68
C ALA A 290 13.05 17.08 15.05
N GLN A 291 13.99 17.05 15.99
CA GLN A 291 13.84 17.68 17.30
C GLN A 291 13.81 19.21 17.21
N ASP A 292 14.62 19.82 16.34
CA ASP A 292 14.53 21.27 16.07
C ASP A 292 13.14 21.64 15.55
N LEU A 293 12.63 20.91 14.56
CA LEU A 293 11.28 21.14 14.04
C LEU A 293 10.22 20.95 15.13
N TYR A 294 10.32 19.89 15.94
CA TYR A 294 9.42 19.65 17.07
C TYR A 294 9.40 20.84 18.04
N ASN A 295 10.57 21.38 18.41
CA ASN A 295 10.69 22.52 19.31
C ASN A 295 10.08 23.79 18.70
N ARG A 296 10.33 24.04 17.41
CA ARG A 296 9.78 25.20 16.69
C ARG A 296 8.26 25.15 16.58
N LEU A 297 7.69 23.98 16.27
CA LEU A 297 6.23 23.78 16.28
C LEU A 297 5.66 23.94 17.70
N GLY A 298 6.36 23.44 18.72
CA GLY A 298 6.02 23.66 20.12
C GLY A 298 5.98 25.14 20.51
N ALA A 299 6.93 25.93 20.04
CA ALA A 299 6.96 27.38 20.24
C ALA A 299 5.77 28.08 19.56
N ILE A 300 5.46 27.73 18.31
CA ILE A 300 4.30 28.26 17.56
C ILE A 300 3.01 27.97 18.33
N LYS A 301 2.81 26.71 18.76
CA LYS A 301 1.68 26.30 19.59
C LYS A 301 1.60 27.12 20.88
N GLY A 302 2.73 27.26 21.59
CA GLY A 302 2.81 28.01 22.84
C GLY A 302 2.40 29.48 22.66
N ILE A 303 2.84 30.11 21.59
CA ILE A 303 2.45 31.49 21.27
C ILE A 303 0.95 31.56 20.97
N ALA A 304 0.43 30.66 20.12
CA ALA A 304 -1.00 30.64 19.77
C ALA A 304 -1.91 30.49 21.00
N VAL A 305 -1.57 29.59 21.93
CA VAL A 305 -2.31 29.39 23.19
C VAL A 305 -2.22 30.61 24.12
N SER A 306 -1.13 31.39 24.06
CA SER A 306 -0.95 32.60 24.88
C SER A 306 -1.72 33.85 24.39
N THR A 307 -2.48 33.73 23.29
CA THR A 307 -3.25 34.84 22.73
C THR A 307 -4.61 35.00 23.41
N ASN A 308 -5.09 36.24 23.49
CA ASN A 308 -6.41 36.52 24.07
C ASN A 308 -7.53 35.86 23.25
N GLN A 309 -7.37 35.77 21.93
CA GLN A 309 -8.34 35.17 21.02
C GLN A 309 -8.57 33.68 21.34
N TYR A 310 -7.51 32.91 21.60
CA TYR A 310 -7.63 31.52 22.02
C TYR A 310 -8.44 31.37 23.31
N HIS A 311 -8.15 32.22 24.32
CA HIS A 311 -8.87 32.17 25.59
C HIS A 311 -10.35 32.59 25.46
N THR A 312 -10.65 33.58 24.62
CA THR A 312 -12.04 33.97 24.32
C THR A 312 -12.80 32.83 23.66
N GLU A 313 -12.23 32.18 22.64
CA GLU A 313 -12.85 31.02 21.99
C GLU A 313 -13.08 29.86 22.95
N LEU A 314 -12.13 29.60 23.87
CA LEU A 314 -12.26 28.57 24.88
C LEU A 314 -13.47 28.82 25.80
N ILE A 315 -13.61 30.04 26.31
CA ILE A 315 -14.73 30.46 27.17
C ILE A 315 -16.05 30.38 26.41
N GLU A 316 -16.08 30.82 25.15
CA GLU A 316 -17.28 30.73 24.32
C GLU A 316 -17.72 29.29 24.09
N ARG A 317 -16.77 28.38 23.83
CA ARG A 317 -17.06 26.96 23.65
C ARG A 317 -17.60 26.33 24.94
N GLU A 318 -17.01 26.65 26.09
CA GLU A 318 -17.50 26.18 27.39
C GLU A 318 -18.92 26.68 27.69
N LYS A 319 -19.21 27.96 27.40
CA LYS A 319 -20.56 28.52 27.56
C LYS A 319 -21.60 27.81 26.70
N VAL A 320 -21.26 27.52 25.44
CA VAL A 320 -22.15 26.78 24.53
C VAL A 320 -22.40 25.37 25.06
N GLN A 321 -21.37 24.67 25.53
CA GLN A 321 -21.52 23.32 26.10
C GLN A 321 -22.40 23.31 27.36
N LEU A 322 -22.26 24.32 28.21
CA LEU A 322 -23.11 24.47 29.40
C LEU A 322 -24.56 24.72 29.01
N GLN A 323 -24.83 25.61 28.05
CA GLN A 323 -26.18 25.87 27.55
C GLN A 323 -26.82 24.63 26.92
N GLU A 324 -26.07 23.86 26.13
CA GLU A 324 -26.55 22.60 25.56
C GLU A 324 -26.90 21.58 26.64
N THR A 325 -26.09 21.51 27.71
CA THR A 325 -26.33 20.61 28.85
C THR A 325 -27.56 21.03 29.64
N GLU A 326 -27.74 22.32 29.90
CA GLU A 326 -28.93 22.87 30.56
C GLU A 326 -30.20 22.59 29.77
N LEU A 327 -30.17 22.79 28.45
CA LEU A 327 -31.28 22.46 27.56
C LEU A 327 -31.61 20.97 27.58
N ALA A 328 -30.59 20.10 27.57
CA ALA A 328 -30.79 18.65 27.66
C ALA A 328 -31.45 18.25 29.00
N ILE A 329 -31.02 18.84 30.11
CA ILE A 329 -31.61 18.61 31.44
C ILE A 329 -33.07 19.10 31.48
N GLN A 330 -33.36 20.28 30.93
CA GLN A 330 -34.73 20.82 30.86
C GLN A 330 -35.64 19.92 30.02
N GLN A 331 -35.17 19.44 28.87
CA GLN A 331 -35.92 18.49 28.04
C GLN A 331 -36.19 17.18 28.78
N GLN A 332 -35.21 16.67 29.52
CA GLN A 332 -35.37 15.46 30.31
C GLN A 332 -36.39 15.64 31.45
N GLN A 333 -36.37 16.79 32.14
CA GLN A 333 -37.35 17.11 33.18
C GLN A 333 -38.77 17.24 32.62
N LEU A 334 -38.92 17.92 31.48
CA LEU A 334 -40.20 18.02 30.78
C LEU A 334 -40.75 16.65 30.39
N HIS A 335 -39.89 15.77 29.85
CA HIS A 335 -40.29 14.41 29.50
C HIS A 335 -40.70 13.60 30.74
N ALA A 336 -39.97 13.71 31.85
CA ALA A 336 -40.32 13.04 33.11
C ALA A 336 -41.67 13.53 33.66
N MET A 337 -41.94 14.84 33.61
CA MET A 337 -43.22 15.41 34.02
C MET A 337 -44.37 14.93 33.12
N GLN A 338 -44.19 14.90 31.81
CA GLN A 338 -45.21 14.38 30.88
C GLN A 338 -45.53 12.91 31.17
N GLN A 339 -44.51 12.10 31.46
CA GLN A 339 -44.69 10.70 31.81
C GLN A 339 -45.43 10.53 33.15
N GLN A 340 -45.11 11.33 34.17
CA GLN A 340 -45.86 11.33 35.43
C GLN A 340 -47.33 11.74 35.22
N ASN A 341 -47.58 12.80 34.45
CA ASN A 341 -48.94 13.25 34.14
C ASN A 341 -49.73 12.17 33.39
N TYR A 342 -49.09 11.46 32.46
CA TYR A 342 -49.70 10.34 31.75
C TYR A 342 -50.08 9.19 32.69
N LEU A 343 -49.16 8.78 33.58
CA LEU A 343 -49.42 7.73 34.57
C LEU A 343 -50.57 8.14 35.51
N HIS A 344 -50.57 9.38 35.98
CA HIS A 344 -51.64 9.89 36.84
C HIS A 344 -53.00 9.91 36.14
N ALA A 345 -53.06 10.33 34.86
CA ALA A 345 -54.28 10.28 34.07
C ALA A 345 -54.80 8.85 33.90
N GLN A 346 -53.89 7.88 33.71
CA GLN A 346 -54.24 6.46 33.62
C GLN A 346 -54.83 5.92 34.94
N GLU A 347 -54.25 6.30 36.08
CA GLU A 347 -54.79 5.95 37.41
C GLU A 347 -56.20 6.50 37.63
N LEU A 348 -56.45 7.75 37.24
CA LEU A 348 -57.78 8.38 37.34
C LEU A 348 -58.82 7.63 36.51
N LEU A 349 -58.48 7.21 35.28
CA LEU A 349 -59.36 6.42 34.43
C LEU A 349 -59.68 5.05 35.06
N LEU A 350 -58.68 4.39 35.65
CA LEU A 350 -58.86 3.13 36.38
C LEU A 350 -59.82 3.28 37.56
N GLN A 351 -59.68 4.36 38.35
CA GLN A 351 -60.58 4.63 39.48
C GLN A 351 -62.02 4.89 39.02
N GLN A 352 -62.23 5.63 37.92
CA GLN A 352 -63.57 5.83 37.36
C GLN A 352 -64.21 4.51 36.91
N GLN A 353 -63.45 3.64 36.26
CA GLN A 353 -63.95 2.32 35.86
C GLN A 353 -64.37 1.48 37.07
N GLN A 354 -63.59 1.51 38.15
CA GLN A 354 -63.94 0.82 39.40
C GLN A 354 -65.19 1.38 40.07
N GLN A 355 -65.42 2.71 40.00
CA GLN A 355 -66.64 3.32 40.52
C GLN A 355 -67.87 2.97 39.67
N ASN A 356 -67.74 2.97 38.34
CA ASN A 356 -68.84 2.60 37.44
C ASN A 356 -69.20 1.10 37.49
N ASN A 357 -68.26 0.24 37.87
CA ASN A 357 -68.48 -1.20 38.06
C ASN A 357 -68.93 -1.59 39.48
N ARG A 358 -69.29 -0.64 40.36
CA ARG A 358 -69.91 -1.00 41.64
C ARG A 358 -71.31 -1.56 41.38
N PRO A 359 -71.61 -2.81 41.77
CA PRO A 359 -72.93 -3.38 41.57
C PRO A 359 -73.96 -2.57 42.34
N TYR A 360 -75.02 -2.14 41.67
CA TYR A 360 -76.19 -1.54 42.31
C TYR A 360 -76.67 -2.51 43.39
N ARG A 361 -76.41 -2.18 44.66
CA ARG A 361 -77.07 -2.82 45.79
C ARG A 361 -78.53 -2.38 45.74
N MET A 362 -79.39 -3.24 45.21
CA MET A 362 -80.85 -3.18 45.42
C MET A 362 -81.18 -3.54 46.86
#